data_AF-A0A2U1MZN3-F1
#
_entry.id   AF-A0A2U1MZN3-F1
#
_cell.length_a   1.000
_cell.length_b   1.000
_cell.length_c   1.000
_cell.angle_alpha   90.00
_cell.angle_beta   90.00
_cell.angle_gamma   90.00
#
_symmetry.space_group_name_H-M   'P 1'
#
loop_
_entity.id
_entity.type
_entity.pdbx_description
1 polymer ?
#
loop_
_entity_poly.entity_id
_entity_poly.type
_entity_poly.pdbx_seq_one_letter_code
_entity_poly.pdbx_strand_id
1 'polypeptide(L)'
;MSSDSNMFQVTQETEKFLCERLMDQSQPISERFRVLFSLRNLRGPAPRNALISATRDPSNLLAHEAAFALGQMQDTEAIPALKLVLNNYSLHPIVRHEAAEALGAIGLESNITLLKDSLETDPAQEVRETCELALSRLEELKNVGDSNEASTIEASPFLSVDPAAPASCSSVHELREVILNEEKGMYERYGALFGLRNQGGDEAVAAIIESLNAKSALLRHEVAYVLGQLQNKAASDALSRVLKDVNEHPMVRHEAAEALGSIADDQCISLLEEFSKDPEPIVSQSCEVALSMLDFERSGKSFEYLFMQAPQLQETCICNYINPGLVIVTYKHLACDIQLCSNLNVLALVVVGSAL
;
A
#
# COMPACT_ATOMS: atom_id res chain seq x y z
N MET A 1 -23.78 -7.97 -28.31
CA MET A 1 -22.96 -6.74 -28.30
C MET A 1 -22.00 -6.90 -27.14
N SER A 2 -20.84 -7.54 -27.39
CA SER A 2 -19.81 -7.70 -26.36
C SER A 2 -19.05 -6.39 -26.25
N SER A 3 -19.06 -5.82 -25.05
CA SER A 3 -18.07 -4.84 -24.64
C SER A 3 -16.92 -5.63 -24.03
N ASP A 4 -16.11 -6.26 -24.88
CA ASP A 4 -14.81 -6.76 -24.45
C ASP A 4 -13.95 -5.53 -24.19
N SER A 5 -13.83 -5.17 -22.92
CA SER A 5 -12.86 -4.19 -22.45
C SER A 5 -11.47 -4.69 -22.84
N ASN A 6 -10.63 -3.79 -23.37
CA ASN A 6 -9.23 -4.05 -23.69
C ASN A 6 -8.45 -4.42 -22.42
N MET A 7 -8.58 -5.67 -21.96
CA MET A 7 -7.76 -6.24 -20.91
C MET A 7 -6.43 -6.62 -21.55
N PHE A 8 -5.37 -5.91 -21.20
CA PHE A 8 -4.02 -6.20 -21.68
C PHE A 8 -3.65 -7.64 -21.30
N GLN A 9 -3.47 -8.52 -22.30
CA GLN A 9 -3.05 -9.89 -22.07
C GLN A 9 -1.52 -9.95 -22.06
N VAL A 10 -0.95 -10.10 -20.87
CA VAL A 10 0.47 -10.42 -20.70
C VAL A 10 0.72 -11.85 -21.17
N THR A 11 1.84 -12.09 -21.87
CA THR A 11 2.18 -13.44 -22.31
C THR A 11 2.42 -14.36 -21.12
N GLN A 12 2.14 -15.66 -21.28
CA GLN A 12 2.38 -16.64 -20.22
C GLN A 12 3.86 -16.70 -19.83
N GLU A 13 4.76 -16.46 -20.78
CA GLU A 13 6.20 -16.36 -20.58
C GLU A 13 6.57 -15.17 -19.70
N THR A 14 5.96 -14.00 -19.93
CA THR A 14 6.18 -12.81 -19.11
C THR A 14 5.64 -12.99 -17.70
N GLU A 15 4.44 -13.55 -17.54
CA GLU A 15 3.89 -13.86 -16.21
C GLU A 15 4.80 -14.81 -15.44
N LYS A 16 5.28 -15.86 -16.10
CA LYS A 16 6.23 -16.80 -15.52
C LYS A 16 7.54 -16.12 -15.11
N PHE A 17 8.10 -15.27 -15.97
CA PHE A 17 9.30 -14.50 -15.68
C PHE A 17 9.14 -13.61 -14.44
N LEU A 18 8.02 -12.91 -14.31
CA LEU A 18 7.72 -12.09 -13.14
C LEU A 18 7.60 -12.96 -11.87
N CYS A 19 6.88 -14.08 -11.94
CA CYS A 19 6.78 -15.01 -10.82
C CYS A 19 8.17 -15.53 -10.38
N GLU A 20 9.03 -15.92 -11.32
CA GLU A 20 10.39 -16.39 -11.03
C GLU A 20 11.26 -15.26 -10.46
N ARG A 21 11.14 -14.05 -10.99
CA ARG A 21 11.93 -12.88 -10.55
C ARG A 21 11.57 -12.44 -9.13
N LEU A 22 10.29 -12.51 -8.73
CA LEU A 22 9.87 -12.23 -7.36
C LEU A 22 10.58 -13.15 -6.35
N MET A 23 10.80 -14.42 -6.73
CA MET A 23 11.36 -15.45 -5.85
C MET A 23 12.88 -15.54 -5.89
N ASP A 24 13.54 -14.82 -6.80
CA ASP A 24 15.00 -14.85 -6.95
C ASP A 24 15.69 -13.98 -5.90
N GLN A 25 16.23 -14.63 -4.86
CA GLN A 25 16.95 -13.99 -3.75
C GLN A 25 18.29 -13.36 -4.18
N SER A 26 18.79 -13.62 -5.39
CA SER A 26 20.00 -12.97 -5.90
C SER A 26 19.74 -11.56 -6.42
N GLN A 27 18.47 -11.18 -6.61
CA GLN A 27 18.07 -9.88 -7.13
C GLN A 27 17.96 -8.85 -6.00
N PRO A 28 18.22 -7.56 -6.30
CA PRO A 28 17.94 -6.47 -5.37
C PRO A 28 16.49 -6.49 -4.91
N ILE A 29 16.25 -6.13 -3.64
CA ILE A 29 14.88 -6.10 -3.10
C ILE A 29 14.00 -5.12 -3.87
N SER A 30 14.56 -3.98 -4.30
CA SER A 30 13.91 -3.00 -5.17
C SER A 30 13.44 -3.55 -6.52
N GLU A 31 14.14 -4.52 -7.13
CA GLU A 31 13.65 -5.23 -8.32
C GLU A 31 12.47 -6.14 -7.99
N ARG A 32 12.58 -6.90 -6.90
CA ARG A 32 11.55 -7.83 -6.44
C ARG A 32 10.25 -7.10 -6.06
N PHE A 33 10.33 -5.91 -5.47
CA PHE A 33 9.19 -5.03 -5.18
C PHE A 33 8.47 -4.55 -6.44
N ARG A 34 9.20 -4.11 -7.48
CA ARG A 34 8.58 -3.72 -8.76
C ARG A 34 7.80 -4.88 -9.39
N VAL A 35 8.37 -6.07 -9.32
CA VAL A 35 7.71 -7.29 -9.79
C VAL A 35 6.49 -7.65 -8.94
N LEU A 36 6.57 -7.51 -7.61
CA LEU A 36 5.46 -7.73 -6.68
C LEU A 36 4.24 -6.89 -7.07
N PHE A 37 4.41 -5.57 -7.27
CA PHE A 37 3.31 -4.69 -7.67
C PHE A 37 2.77 -4.99 -9.07
N SER A 38 3.62 -5.46 -9.97
CA SER A 38 3.17 -5.94 -11.28
C SER A 38 2.26 -7.15 -11.13
N LEU A 39 2.67 -8.14 -10.33
CA LEU A 39 1.91 -9.35 -10.07
C LEU A 39 0.56 -9.04 -9.39
N ARG A 40 0.53 -8.09 -8.45
CA ARG A 40 -0.71 -7.58 -7.84
C ARG A 40 -1.71 -7.11 -8.90
N ASN A 41 -1.23 -6.36 -9.89
CA ASN A 41 -2.07 -5.77 -10.93
C ASN A 41 -2.48 -6.80 -12.01
N LEU A 42 -1.64 -7.80 -12.30
CA LEU A 42 -1.97 -8.89 -13.24
C LEU A 42 -3.08 -9.80 -12.72
N ARG A 43 -3.12 -10.04 -11.40
CA ARG A 43 -4.07 -10.94 -10.74
C ARG A 43 -4.00 -12.37 -11.31
N GLY A 44 -4.90 -13.25 -10.86
CA GLY A 44 -5.01 -14.62 -11.34
C GLY A 44 -4.08 -15.61 -10.63
N PRO A 45 -4.13 -16.90 -11.02
CA PRO A 45 -3.56 -17.98 -10.21
C PRO A 45 -2.04 -17.94 -10.05
N ALA A 46 -1.27 -17.69 -11.11
CA ALA A 46 0.18 -17.70 -11.00
C ALA A 46 0.70 -16.49 -10.20
N PRO A 47 0.25 -15.24 -10.45
CA PRO A 47 0.63 -14.10 -9.62
C PRO A 47 0.23 -14.27 -8.16
N ARG A 48 -1.00 -14.74 -7.88
CA ARG A 48 -1.43 -15.05 -6.51
C ARG A 48 -0.51 -16.07 -5.83
N ASN A 49 -0.19 -17.17 -6.51
CA ASN A 49 0.67 -18.22 -5.92
C ASN A 49 2.10 -17.74 -5.67
N ALA A 50 2.63 -16.87 -6.53
CA ALA A 50 3.93 -16.23 -6.33
C ALA A 50 3.90 -15.29 -5.10
N LEU A 51 2.87 -14.45 -4.98
CA LEU A 51 2.67 -13.57 -3.82
C LEU A 51 2.47 -14.37 -2.51
N ILE A 52 1.68 -15.45 -2.53
CA ILE A 52 1.54 -16.38 -1.40
C ILE A 52 2.90 -16.92 -0.97
N SER A 53 3.75 -17.30 -1.92
CA SER A 53 5.10 -17.79 -1.62
C SER A 53 5.98 -16.69 -1.02
N ALA A 54 5.85 -15.45 -1.50
CA ALA A 54 6.57 -14.28 -1.00
C ALA A 54 6.16 -13.85 0.42
N THR A 55 4.97 -14.21 0.93
CA THR A 55 4.60 -13.97 2.35
C THR A 55 5.51 -14.69 3.36
N ARG A 56 6.41 -15.56 2.89
CA ARG A 56 7.41 -16.29 3.68
C ARG A 56 8.84 -15.88 3.34
N ASP A 57 9.02 -14.74 2.67
CA ASP A 57 10.33 -14.23 2.32
C ASP A 57 11.18 -13.94 3.56
N PRO A 58 12.51 -14.13 3.52
CA PRO A 58 13.39 -13.71 4.61
C PRO A 58 13.35 -12.20 4.88
N SER A 59 13.03 -11.36 3.88
CA SER A 59 12.74 -9.95 4.11
C SER A 59 11.33 -9.81 4.67
N ASN A 60 11.23 -9.35 5.93
CA ASN A 60 9.94 -8.99 6.53
C ASN A 60 9.25 -7.85 5.74
N LEU A 61 10.02 -6.97 5.10
CA LEU A 61 9.49 -5.93 4.24
C LEU A 61 8.82 -6.56 2.99
N LEU A 62 9.48 -7.44 2.25
CA LEU A 62 8.84 -8.09 1.10
C LEU A 62 7.66 -8.99 1.52
N ALA A 63 7.79 -9.68 2.66
CA ALA A 63 6.77 -10.59 3.15
C ALA A 63 5.46 -9.87 3.55
N HIS A 64 5.54 -8.73 4.24
CA HIS A 64 4.35 -7.94 4.54
C HIS A 64 3.76 -7.34 3.26
N GLU A 65 4.58 -6.77 2.36
CA GLU A 65 4.08 -6.21 1.10
C GLU A 65 3.35 -7.25 0.22
N ALA A 66 3.79 -8.50 0.26
CA ALA A 66 3.11 -9.60 -0.42
C ALA A 66 1.73 -9.89 0.20
N ALA A 67 1.60 -9.82 1.53
CA ALA A 67 0.30 -9.94 2.21
C ALA A 67 -0.62 -8.76 1.88
N PHE A 68 -0.09 -7.54 1.88
CA PHE A 68 -0.80 -6.33 1.46
C PHE A 68 -1.36 -6.49 0.04
N ALA A 69 -0.50 -6.88 -0.91
CA ALA A 69 -0.89 -7.11 -2.31
C ALA A 69 -2.02 -8.14 -2.45
N LEU A 70 -1.97 -9.25 -1.71
CA LEU A 70 -3.05 -10.25 -1.69
C LEU A 70 -4.37 -9.69 -1.15
N GLY A 71 -4.30 -8.84 -0.11
CA GLY A 71 -5.46 -8.11 0.42
C GLY A 71 -6.08 -7.16 -0.60
N GLN A 72 -5.25 -6.34 -1.24
CA GLN A 72 -5.66 -5.39 -2.28
C GLN A 72 -6.21 -6.08 -3.54
N MET A 73 -5.76 -7.30 -3.85
CA MET A 73 -6.34 -8.12 -4.92
C MET A 73 -7.76 -8.62 -4.60
N GLN A 74 -8.14 -8.64 -3.31
CA GLN A 74 -9.39 -9.21 -2.79
C GLN A 74 -9.64 -10.65 -3.26
N ASP A 75 -8.56 -11.41 -3.45
CA ASP A 75 -8.62 -12.77 -3.98
C ASP A 75 -8.87 -13.79 -2.85
N THR A 76 -10.07 -14.36 -2.83
CA THR A 76 -10.50 -15.28 -1.77
C THR A 76 -9.68 -16.58 -1.73
N GLU A 77 -9.02 -16.96 -2.84
CA GLU A 77 -8.15 -18.14 -2.87
C GLU A 77 -6.83 -17.93 -2.09
N ALA A 78 -6.51 -16.68 -1.70
CA ALA A 78 -5.36 -16.37 -0.85
C ALA A 78 -5.61 -16.60 0.65
N ILE A 79 -6.88 -16.69 1.07
CA ILE A 79 -7.27 -16.79 2.48
C ILE A 79 -6.55 -17.92 3.22
N PRO A 80 -6.49 -19.18 2.71
CA PRO A 80 -5.82 -20.26 3.44
C PRO A 80 -4.35 -19.93 3.76
N ALA A 81 -3.65 -19.26 2.86
CA ALA A 81 -2.27 -18.86 3.08
C ALA A 81 -2.16 -17.72 4.11
N LEU A 82 -3.00 -16.68 4.00
CA LEU A 82 -3.02 -15.55 4.95
C LEU A 82 -3.37 -16.02 6.38
N LYS A 83 -4.28 -16.99 6.52
CA LYS A 83 -4.60 -17.63 7.80
C LYS A 83 -3.40 -18.35 8.42
N LEU A 84 -2.54 -18.96 7.60
CA LEU A 84 -1.30 -19.59 8.07
C LEU A 84 -0.26 -18.55 8.49
N VAL A 85 -0.19 -17.41 7.80
CA VAL A 85 0.71 -16.30 8.14
C VAL A 85 0.33 -15.69 9.48
N LEU A 86 -0.95 -15.34 9.68
CA LEU A 86 -1.46 -14.76 10.92
C LEU A 86 -1.23 -15.68 12.13
N ASN A 87 -1.41 -16.99 11.98
CA ASN A 87 -1.19 -17.96 13.06
C ASN A 87 0.29 -18.32 13.31
N ASN A 88 1.23 -17.83 12.50
CA ASN A 88 2.62 -18.19 12.64
C ASN A 88 3.39 -17.17 13.49
N TYR A 89 3.41 -17.40 14.81
CA TYR A 89 4.13 -16.54 15.75
C TYR A 89 5.66 -16.52 15.59
N SER A 90 6.24 -17.35 14.70
CA SER A 90 7.65 -17.22 14.33
C SER A 90 7.91 -16.10 13.33
N LEU A 91 6.88 -15.60 12.64
CA LEU A 91 7.00 -14.48 11.71
C LEU A 91 7.04 -13.15 12.46
N HIS A 92 7.67 -12.15 11.85
CA HIS A 92 7.69 -10.79 12.40
C HIS A 92 6.26 -10.23 12.51
N PRO A 93 5.93 -9.47 13.59
CA PRO A 93 4.60 -8.88 13.76
C PRO A 93 4.10 -8.07 12.56
N ILE A 94 5.00 -7.38 11.84
CA ILE A 94 4.68 -6.65 10.60
C ILE A 94 3.94 -7.52 9.57
N VAL A 95 4.41 -8.75 9.36
CA VAL A 95 3.84 -9.68 8.38
C VAL A 95 2.50 -10.20 8.87
N ARG A 96 2.33 -10.38 10.19
CA ARG A 96 1.10 -10.89 10.79
C ARG A 96 -0.02 -9.84 10.80
N HIS A 97 0.28 -8.57 11.11
CA HIS A 97 -0.75 -7.51 11.03
C HIS A 97 -1.22 -7.37 9.59
N GLU A 98 -0.29 -7.37 8.63
CA GLU A 98 -0.62 -7.20 7.22
C GLU A 98 -1.48 -8.37 6.70
N ALA A 99 -1.24 -9.59 7.20
CA ALA A 99 -2.12 -10.72 6.93
C ALA A 99 -3.51 -10.57 7.56
N ALA A 100 -3.62 -10.04 8.78
CA ALA A 100 -4.91 -9.75 9.41
C ALA A 100 -5.69 -8.67 8.63
N GLU A 101 -5.01 -7.62 8.20
CA GLU A 101 -5.61 -6.55 7.38
C GLU A 101 -6.07 -7.10 6.03
N ALA A 102 -5.23 -7.88 5.34
CA ALA A 102 -5.58 -8.52 4.08
C ALA A 102 -6.82 -9.42 4.20
N LEU A 103 -6.96 -10.17 5.30
CA LEU A 103 -8.16 -10.97 5.58
C LEU A 103 -9.41 -10.09 5.78
N GLY A 104 -9.28 -8.90 6.37
CA GLY A 104 -10.33 -7.89 6.47
C GLY A 104 -10.67 -7.25 5.12
N ALA A 105 -9.66 -6.93 4.31
CA ALA A 105 -9.81 -6.35 2.97
C ALA A 105 -10.52 -7.31 1.99
N ILE A 106 -10.24 -8.62 2.08
CA ILE A 106 -10.93 -9.66 1.30
C ILE A 106 -12.41 -9.79 1.71
N GLY A 107 -12.75 -9.51 2.97
CA GLY A 107 -14.14 -9.28 3.36
C GLY A 107 -15.01 -10.54 3.57
N LEU A 108 -14.43 -11.74 3.73
CA LEU A 108 -15.22 -12.97 3.96
C LEU A 108 -15.50 -13.25 5.44
N GLU A 109 -16.77 -13.53 5.77
CA GLU A 109 -17.21 -13.91 7.14
C GLU A 109 -16.45 -15.12 7.70
N SER A 110 -15.97 -16.03 6.84
CA SER A 110 -15.16 -17.19 7.26
C SER A 110 -13.83 -16.82 7.95
N ASN A 111 -13.43 -15.55 7.92
CA ASN A 111 -12.25 -15.02 8.58
C ASN A 111 -12.51 -14.61 10.04
N ILE A 112 -13.78 -14.36 10.41
CA ILE A 112 -14.18 -13.79 11.71
C ILE A 112 -13.64 -14.59 12.89
N THR A 113 -13.79 -15.92 12.87
CA THR A 113 -13.34 -16.77 13.99
C THR A 113 -11.84 -16.60 14.23
N LEU A 114 -11.03 -16.68 13.16
CA LEU A 114 -9.58 -16.54 13.31
C LEU A 114 -9.17 -15.14 13.78
N LEU A 115 -9.81 -14.10 13.25
CA LEU A 115 -9.52 -12.72 13.65
C LEU A 115 -9.86 -12.49 15.13
N LYS A 116 -10.96 -13.06 15.63
CA LYS A 116 -11.30 -13.02 17.07
C LYS A 116 -10.28 -13.77 17.92
N ASP A 117 -9.89 -14.96 17.50
CA ASP A 117 -8.88 -15.73 18.22
C ASP A 117 -7.55 -14.97 18.28
N SER A 118 -7.12 -14.36 17.17
CA SER A 118 -5.87 -13.58 17.08
C SER A 118 -5.94 -12.27 17.86
N LEU A 119 -7.09 -11.60 17.87
CA LEU A 119 -7.36 -10.43 18.71
C LEU A 119 -7.13 -10.72 20.20
N GLU A 120 -7.46 -11.93 20.67
CA GLU A 120 -7.26 -12.30 22.08
C GLU A 120 -5.87 -12.88 22.37
N THR A 121 -5.24 -13.54 21.40
CA THR A 121 -4.06 -14.38 21.65
C THR A 121 -2.75 -13.88 21.08
N ASP A 122 -2.75 -13.01 20.05
CA ASP A 122 -1.50 -12.56 19.44
C ASP A 122 -0.70 -11.71 20.43
N PRO A 123 0.61 -11.99 20.63
CA PRO A 123 1.42 -11.24 21.60
C PRO A 123 1.66 -9.79 21.19
N ALA A 124 1.66 -9.48 19.89
CA ALA A 124 1.93 -8.15 19.37
C ALA A 124 0.67 -7.27 19.40
N GLN A 125 0.81 -6.03 19.87
CA GLN A 125 -0.32 -5.13 20.04
C GLN A 125 -0.89 -4.70 18.69
N GLU A 126 -0.02 -4.39 17.73
CA GLU A 126 -0.35 -4.01 16.37
C GLU A 126 -1.18 -5.09 15.65
N VAL A 127 -0.90 -6.38 15.88
CA VAL A 127 -1.68 -7.47 15.28
C VAL A 127 -3.09 -7.52 15.88
N ARG A 128 -3.20 -7.37 17.20
CA ARG A 128 -4.51 -7.33 17.89
C ARG A 128 -5.35 -6.14 17.42
N GLU A 129 -4.77 -4.95 17.37
CA GLU A 129 -5.42 -3.74 16.88
C GLU A 129 -5.87 -3.89 15.42
N THR A 130 -5.06 -4.51 14.55
CA THR A 130 -5.48 -4.80 13.17
C THR A 130 -6.62 -5.82 13.10
N CYS A 131 -6.62 -6.86 13.94
CA CYS A 131 -7.74 -7.79 14.02
C CYS A 131 -9.04 -7.10 14.47
N GLU A 132 -8.97 -6.16 15.42
CA GLU A 132 -10.11 -5.33 15.82
C GLU A 132 -10.67 -4.54 14.62
N LEU A 133 -9.81 -3.83 13.89
CA LEU A 133 -10.18 -3.08 12.69
C LEU A 133 -10.82 -3.97 11.62
N ALA A 134 -10.20 -5.11 11.31
CA ALA A 134 -10.70 -6.06 10.32
C ALA A 134 -12.08 -6.62 10.72
N LEU A 135 -12.32 -6.89 12.00
CA LEU A 135 -13.61 -7.35 12.50
C LEU A 135 -14.68 -6.27 12.39
N SER A 136 -14.39 -5.03 12.79
CA SER A 136 -15.30 -3.89 12.66
C SER A 136 -15.65 -3.63 11.19
N ARG A 137 -14.67 -3.73 10.28
CA ARG A 137 -14.90 -3.64 8.83
C ARG A 137 -15.85 -4.72 8.32
N LEU A 138 -15.64 -5.98 8.72
CA LEU A 138 -16.50 -7.09 8.32
C LEU A 138 -17.94 -6.92 8.83
N GLU A 139 -18.10 -6.39 10.05
CA GLU A 139 -19.41 -6.07 10.62
C GLU A 139 -20.10 -4.94 9.84
N GLU A 140 -19.38 -3.89 9.46
CA GLU A 140 -19.92 -2.81 8.63
C GLU A 140 -20.34 -3.31 7.24
N LEU A 141 -19.50 -4.11 6.57
CA LEU A 141 -19.82 -4.70 5.26
C LEU A 141 -21.09 -5.56 5.30
N LYS A 142 -21.29 -6.30 6.40
CA LYS A 142 -22.50 -7.10 6.63
C LYS A 142 -23.73 -6.21 6.78
N ASN A 143 -23.63 -5.17 7.61
CA ASN A 143 -24.74 -4.23 7.86
C ASN A 143 -25.17 -3.51 6.57
N VAL A 144 -24.20 -3.10 5.73
CA VAL A 144 -24.47 -2.50 4.42
C VAL A 144 -25.13 -3.49 3.47
N GLY A 145 -24.67 -4.74 3.45
CA GLY A 145 -25.26 -5.80 2.61
C GLY A 145 -26.69 -6.17 2.98
N ASP A 146 -27.06 -6.06 4.26
CA ASP A 146 -28.42 -6.32 4.76
C ASP A 146 -29.37 -5.11 4.55
N SER A 147 -28.83 -3.89 4.46
CA SER A 147 -29.62 -2.70 4.12
C SER A 147 -29.85 -2.61 2.61
N ASN A 148 -31.10 -2.74 2.15
CA ASN A 148 -31.52 -2.46 0.75
C ASN A 148 -31.41 -0.97 0.36
N GLU A 149 -30.69 -0.16 1.14
CA GLU A 149 -30.47 1.25 0.84
C GLU A 149 -29.28 1.36 -0.09
N ALA A 150 -29.50 1.96 -1.27
CA ALA A 150 -28.42 2.31 -2.18
C ALA A 150 -27.48 3.27 -1.46
N SER A 151 -26.39 2.73 -0.92
CA SER A 151 -25.43 3.48 -0.12
C SER A 151 -24.87 4.62 -0.97
N THR A 152 -25.18 5.87 -0.61
CA THR A 152 -24.50 7.06 -1.11
C THR A 152 -23.13 7.19 -0.43
N ILE A 153 -22.38 6.10 -0.33
CA ILE A 153 -20.97 6.15 0.04
C ILE A 153 -20.29 6.79 -1.16
N GLU A 154 -19.90 8.06 -1.02
CA GLU A 154 -19.06 8.70 -2.03
C GLU A 154 -17.85 7.81 -2.26
N ALA A 155 -17.63 7.44 -3.52
CA ALA A 155 -16.50 6.62 -3.89
C ALA A 155 -15.22 7.35 -3.44
N SER A 156 -14.38 6.65 -2.67
CA SER A 156 -13.08 7.18 -2.25
C SER A 156 -12.29 7.65 -3.48
N PRO A 157 -11.63 8.82 -3.45
CA PRO A 157 -10.74 9.25 -4.53
C PRO A 157 -9.46 8.39 -4.64
N PHE A 158 -9.28 7.45 -3.71
CA PHE A 158 -8.17 6.50 -3.68
C PHE A 158 -8.68 5.10 -4.02
N LEU A 159 -7.92 4.39 -4.86
CA LEU A 159 -8.25 3.03 -5.31
C LEU A 159 -7.86 1.93 -4.29
N SER A 160 -7.31 2.29 -3.13
CA SER A 160 -6.95 1.34 -2.09
C SER A 160 -8.19 0.75 -1.41
N VAL A 161 -8.08 -0.53 -1.03
CA VAL A 161 -9.02 -1.16 -0.10
C VAL A 161 -8.54 -0.83 1.31
N ASP A 162 -9.16 0.19 1.91
CA ASP A 162 -8.76 0.69 3.22
C ASP A 162 -9.32 -0.17 4.38
N PRO A 163 -8.63 -0.23 5.54
CA PRO A 163 -9.06 -1.00 6.71
C PRO A 163 -10.35 -0.48 7.38
N ALA A 164 -10.78 0.76 7.14
CA ALA A 164 -12.04 1.32 7.63
C ALA A 164 -12.73 2.18 6.57
N ALA A 165 -14.06 2.29 6.63
CA ALA A 165 -14.79 3.24 5.81
C ALA A 165 -14.50 4.69 6.28
N PRO A 166 -14.40 5.68 5.36
CA PRO A 166 -14.24 7.07 5.75
C PRO A 166 -15.48 7.56 6.52
N ALA A 167 -15.26 8.32 7.59
CA ALA A 167 -16.34 8.88 8.39
C ALA A 167 -17.23 9.80 7.52
N SER A 168 -18.51 9.47 7.46
CA SER A 168 -19.49 10.18 6.63
C SER A 168 -19.85 11.55 7.22
N CYS A 169 -20.01 12.56 6.37
CA CYS A 169 -20.66 13.84 6.69
C CYS A 169 -20.08 14.61 7.91
N SER A 170 -18.76 14.61 8.09
CA SER A 170 -18.09 15.33 9.18
C SER A 170 -17.19 16.45 8.65
N SER A 171 -17.13 17.59 9.34
CA SER A 171 -16.19 18.66 9.03
C SER A 171 -14.74 18.27 9.37
N VAL A 172 -13.74 18.91 8.73
CA VAL A 172 -12.31 18.73 9.08
C VAL A 172 -12.08 18.90 10.59
N HIS A 173 -12.76 19.87 11.22
CA HIS A 173 -12.65 20.11 12.65
C HIS A 173 -13.14 18.92 13.49
N GLU A 174 -14.32 18.38 13.19
CA GLU A 174 -14.86 17.22 13.90
C GLU A 174 -14.00 15.97 13.70
N LEU A 175 -13.53 15.74 12.47
CA LEU A 175 -12.63 14.63 12.16
C LEU A 175 -11.30 14.74 12.92
N ARG A 176 -10.74 15.95 13.01
CA ARG A 176 -9.54 16.23 13.82
C ARG A 176 -9.78 15.90 15.29
N GLU A 177 -10.91 16.31 15.86
CA GLU A 177 -11.23 16.00 17.26
C GLU A 177 -11.35 14.48 17.49
N VAL A 178 -11.90 13.73 16.53
CA VAL A 178 -11.99 12.26 16.63
C VAL A 178 -10.62 11.58 16.55
N ILE A 179 -9.81 11.89 15.53
CA ILE A 179 -8.52 11.20 15.33
C ILE A 179 -7.52 11.46 16.47
N LEU A 180 -7.56 12.63 17.09
CA LEU A 180 -6.67 13.01 18.19
C LEU A 180 -7.16 12.56 19.57
N ASN A 181 -8.40 12.08 19.67
CA ASN A 181 -8.97 11.65 20.95
C ASN A 181 -8.60 10.19 21.26
N GLU A 182 -7.69 9.99 22.21
CA GLU A 182 -7.24 8.67 22.69
C GLU A 182 -8.31 7.85 23.43
N GLU A 183 -9.47 8.44 23.74
CA GLU A 183 -10.62 7.72 24.31
C GLU A 183 -11.53 7.12 23.23
N LYS A 184 -11.34 7.50 21.95
CA LYS A 184 -12.08 6.94 20.81
C LYS A 184 -11.51 5.59 20.39
N GLY A 185 -12.40 4.69 19.97
CA GLY A 185 -12.02 3.37 19.44
C GLY A 185 -11.21 3.48 18.15
N MET A 186 -10.42 2.46 17.86
CA MET A 186 -9.49 2.48 16.71
C MET A 186 -10.22 2.66 15.38
N TYR A 187 -11.36 1.96 15.20
CA TYR A 187 -12.15 2.06 13.97
C TYR A 187 -12.70 3.47 13.70
N GLU A 188 -13.18 4.17 14.73
CA GLU A 188 -13.65 5.57 14.60
C GLU A 188 -12.50 6.51 14.22
N ARG A 189 -11.31 6.32 14.81
CA ARG A 189 -10.11 7.11 14.51
C ARG A 189 -9.61 6.87 13.09
N TYR A 190 -9.66 5.62 12.61
CA TYR A 190 -9.34 5.27 11.23
C TYR A 190 -10.36 5.84 10.25
N GLY A 191 -11.65 5.77 10.56
CA GLY A 191 -12.69 6.43 9.76
C GLY A 191 -12.45 7.94 9.67
N ALA A 192 -12.03 8.57 10.77
CA ALA A 192 -11.66 9.98 10.77
C ALA A 192 -10.40 10.26 9.91
N LEU A 193 -9.38 9.42 9.98
CA LEU A 193 -8.18 9.49 9.17
C LEU A 193 -8.49 9.45 7.67
N PHE A 194 -9.27 8.47 7.21
CA PHE A 194 -9.66 8.38 5.80
C PHE A 194 -10.63 9.49 5.38
N GLY A 195 -11.49 9.96 6.29
CA GLY A 195 -12.30 11.15 6.07
C GLY A 195 -11.45 12.40 5.80
N LEU A 196 -10.41 12.63 6.62
CA LEU A 196 -9.45 13.72 6.43
C LEU A 196 -8.67 13.57 5.12
N ARG A 197 -8.19 12.35 4.82
CA ARG A 197 -7.50 12.05 3.56
C ARG A 197 -8.36 12.41 2.35
N ASN A 198 -9.62 11.97 2.35
CA ASN A 198 -10.53 12.16 1.22
C ASN A 198 -10.94 13.62 1.05
N GLN A 199 -11.05 14.40 2.14
CA GLN A 199 -11.31 15.84 2.07
C GLN A 199 -10.10 16.63 1.55
N GLY A 200 -8.89 16.26 1.98
CA GLY A 200 -7.66 16.96 1.63
C GLY A 200 -7.62 18.41 2.12
N GLY A 201 -6.69 19.19 1.57
CA GLY A 201 -6.47 20.58 1.97
C GLY A 201 -5.60 20.73 3.23
N ASP A 202 -5.10 21.95 3.45
CA ASP A 202 -4.04 22.21 4.43
C ASP A 202 -4.47 21.89 5.87
N GLU A 203 -5.72 22.20 6.26
CA GLU A 203 -6.22 21.90 7.59
C GLU A 203 -6.34 20.40 7.85
N ALA A 204 -6.79 19.62 6.86
CA ALA A 204 -6.89 18.18 6.99
C ALA A 204 -5.50 17.53 7.06
N VAL A 205 -4.58 17.98 6.20
CA VAL A 205 -3.18 17.53 6.21
C VAL A 205 -2.52 17.85 7.55
N ALA A 206 -2.75 19.04 8.11
CA ALA A 206 -2.23 19.41 9.42
C ALA A 206 -2.77 18.50 10.55
N ALA A 207 -4.06 18.16 10.52
CA ALA A 207 -4.67 17.23 11.47
C ALA A 207 -4.06 15.81 11.36
N ILE A 208 -3.83 15.33 10.14
CA ILE A 208 -3.16 14.03 9.89
C ILE A 208 -1.70 14.07 10.36
N ILE A 209 -0.97 15.16 10.13
CA ILE A 209 0.41 15.30 10.64
C ILE A 209 0.44 15.28 12.18
N GLU A 210 -0.54 15.91 12.83
CA GLU A 210 -0.63 15.95 14.30
C GLU A 210 -0.87 14.55 14.90
N SER A 211 -1.61 13.68 14.21
CA SER A 211 -1.89 12.31 14.67
C SER A 211 -0.70 11.35 14.57
N LEU A 212 0.44 11.76 13.99
CA LEU A 212 1.73 11.07 14.15
C LEU A 212 2.20 11.03 15.62
N ASN A 213 1.54 11.74 16.55
CA ASN A 213 1.81 11.65 17.99
C ASN A 213 0.86 10.69 18.73
N ALA A 214 0.01 9.94 18.02
CA ALA A 214 -0.91 8.98 18.63
C ALA A 214 -0.15 7.89 19.41
N LYS A 215 -0.79 7.29 20.42
CA LYS A 215 -0.15 6.26 21.26
C LYS A 215 0.10 4.94 20.53
N SER A 216 -0.83 4.49 19.70
CA SER A 216 -0.71 3.23 18.95
C SER A 216 0.30 3.37 17.82
N ALA A 217 1.27 2.44 17.76
CA ALA A 217 2.20 2.36 16.64
C ALA A 217 1.49 2.00 15.33
N LEU A 218 0.44 1.18 15.39
CA LEU A 218 -0.37 0.83 14.22
C LEU A 218 -1.05 2.08 13.63
N LEU A 219 -1.67 2.93 14.47
CA LEU A 219 -2.26 4.18 13.98
C LEU A 219 -1.21 5.14 13.42
N ARG A 220 -0.05 5.30 14.07
CA ARG A 220 1.03 6.16 13.54
C ARG A 220 1.55 5.65 12.19
N HIS A 221 1.66 4.33 12.01
CA HIS A 221 1.97 3.70 10.73
C HIS A 221 0.93 4.07 9.67
N GLU A 222 -0.36 3.87 9.96
CA GLU A 222 -1.42 4.19 8.99
C GLU A 222 -1.45 5.68 8.63
N VAL A 223 -1.20 6.55 9.61
CA VAL A 223 -1.06 7.99 9.38
C VAL A 223 0.07 8.28 8.40
N ALA A 224 1.24 7.65 8.58
CA ALA A 224 2.35 7.78 7.62
C ALA A 224 1.96 7.24 6.24
N TYR A 225 1.24 6.10 6.17
CA TYR A 225 0.76 5.53 4.92
C TYR A 225 -0.13 6.51 4.15
N VAL A 226 -1.11 7.10 4.85
CA VAL A 226 -2.04 8.10 4.31
C VAL A 226 -1.33 9.38 3.89
N LEU A 227 -0.34 9.86 4.64
CA LEU A 227 0.48 11.00 4.23
C LEU A 227 1.28 10.70 2.95
N GLY A 228 1.76 9.48 2.81
CA GLY A 228 2.38 8.98 1.57
C GLY A 228 1.39 9.01 0.40
N GLN A 229 0.15 8.57 0.59
CA GLN A 229 -0.90 8.62 -0.43
C GLN A 229 -1.25 10.06 -0.85
N LEU A 230 -1.23 11.00 0.09
CA LEU A 230 -1.52 12.41 -0.17
C LEU A 230 -0.38 13.13 -0.92
N GLN A 231 0.86 12.63 -0.79
CA GLN A 231 2.06 13.21 -1.39
C GLN A 231 2.23 14.73 -1.09
N ASN A 232 1.68 15.20 0.03
CA ASN A 232 1.72 16.63 0.38
C ASN A 232 3.03 16.96 1.09
N LYS A 233 3.80 17.87 0.49
CA LYS A 233 5.11 18.32 1.00
C LYS A 233 5.08 18.87 2.44
N ALA A 234 3.94 19.37 2.92
CA ALA A 234 3.80 19.82 4.31
C ALA A 234 4.10 18.71 5.34
N ALA A 235 3.99 17.43 4.94
CA ALA A 235 4.27 16.28 5.79
C ALA A 235 5.77 15.94 5.91
N SER A 236 6.62 16.44 5.02
CA SER A 236 8.03 16.01 4.88
C SER A 236 8.82 16.18 6.18
N ASP A 237 8.66 17.32 6.87
CA ASP A 237 9.35 17.60 8.14
C ASP A 237 8.90 16.67 9.26
N ALA A 238 7.62 16.28 9.27
CA ALA A 238 7.08 15.38 10.27
C ALA A 238 7.53 13.93 10.03
N LEU A 239 7.40 13.44 8.79
CA LEU A 239 7.86 12.12 8.40
C LEU A 239 9.39 11.98 8.55
N SER A 240 10.14 13.03 8.26
CA SER A 240 11.60 13.05 8.50
C SER A 240 11.96 12.90 9.98
N ARG A 241 11.17 13.48 10.89
CA ARG A 241 11.38 13.30 12.34
C ARG A 241 11.08 11.87 12.78
N VAL A 242 10.02 11.27 12.23
CA VAL A 242 9.64 9.87 12.47
C VAL A 242 10.75 8.91 12.01
N LEU A 243 11.24 9.04 10.77
CA LEU A 243 12.31 8.18 10.25
C LEU A 243 13.60 8.28 11.08
N LYS A 244 13.95 9.48 11.55
CA LYS A 244 15.16 9.75 12.35
C LYS A 244 15.06 9.26 13.80
N ASP A 245 13.87 9.05 14.34
CA ASP A 245 13.72 8.61 15.73
C ASP A 245 14.04 7.11 15.86
N VAL A 246 15.24 6.81 16.35
CA VAL A 246 15.68 5.43 16.60
C VAL A 246 14.88 4.71 17.70
N ASN A 247 14.09 5.43 18.48
CA ASN A 247 13.21 4.85 19.50
C ASN A 247 11.77 4.64 19.00
N GLU A 248 11.44 5.16 17.82
CA GLU A 248 10.15 4.91 17.18
C GLU A 248 10.07 3.45 16.73
N HIS A 249 8.86 2.90 16.74
CA HIS A 249 8.57 1.56 16.32
C HIS A 249 9.00 1.34 14.86
N PRO A 250 9.74 0.26 14.53
CA PRO A 250 10.20 -0.02 13.18
C PRO A 250 9.10 0.04 12.11
N MET A 251 7.87 -0.38 12.47
CA MET A 251 6.72 -0.29 11.58
C MET A 251 6.40 1.15 11.13
N VAL A 252 6.45 2.09 12.07
CA VAL A 252 6.16 3.50 11.77
C VAL A 252 7.30 4.13 10.96
N ARG A 253 8.55 3.75 11.28
CA ARG A 253 9.74 4.26 10.58
C ARG A 253 9.81 3.82 9.12
N HIS A 254 9.47 2.57 8.79
CA HIS A 254 9.46 2.13 7.39
C HIS A 254 8.38 2.84 6.60
N GLU A 255 7.19 3.01 7.16
CA GLU A 255 6.08 3.64 6.46
C GLU A 255 6.37 5.13 6.24
N ALA A 256 7.06 5.78 7.19
CA ALA A 256 7.58 7.11 6.98
C ALA A 256 8.63 7.18 5.86
N ALA A 257 9.50 6.18 5.73
CA ALA A 257 10.45 6.12 4.62
C ALA A 257 9.74 5.97 3.26
N GLU A 258 8.69 5.15 3.18
CA GLU A 258 7.91 5.01 1.94
C GLU A 258 7.10 6.25 1.60
N ALA A 259 6.51 6.90 2.60
CA ALA A 259 5.82 8.17 2.43
C ALA A 259 6.77 9.29 1.95
N LEU A 260 7.98 9.39 2.51
CA LEU A 260 9.03 10.30 2.04
C LEU A 260 9.45 9.99 0.60
N GLY A 261 9.54 8.70 0.25
CA GLY A 261 9.75 8.25 -1.13
C GLY A 261 8.66 8.76 -2.08
N SER A 262 7.41 8.71 -1.65
CA SER A 262 6.26 9.19 -2.42
C SER A 262 6.23 10.71 -2.57
N ILE A 263 6.68 11.47 -1.56
CA ILE A 263 6.75 12.94 -1.62
C ILE A 263 7.91 13.42 -2.51
N ALA A 264 9.02 12.69 -2.51
CA ALA A 264 10.09 12.79 -3.50
C ALA A 264 10.85 14.14 -3.59
N ASP A 265 10.86 14.96 -2.53
CA ASP A 265 11.66 16.20 -2.54
C ASP A 265 13.15 15.97 -2.20
N ASP A 266 14.00 16.97 -2.47
CA ASP A 266 15.45 16.84 -2.31
C ASP A 266 15.89 16.51 -0.88
N GLN A 267 15.15 16.97 0.13
CA GLN A 267 15.46 16.67 1.53
C GLN A 267 15.03 15.24 1.89
N CYS A 268 13.88 14.80 1.39
CA CYS A 268 13.42 13.42 1.50
C CYS A 268 14.45 12.47 0.90
N ILE A 269 14.93 12.74 -0.31
CA ILE A 269 15.91 11.88 -1.00
C ILE A 269 17.21 11.79 -0.23
N SER A 270 17.76 12.93 0.19
CA SER A 270 19.01 12.96 0.98
C SER A 270 18.87 12.14 2.27
N LEU A 271 17.70 12.20 2.89
CA LEU A 271 17.41 11.43 4.10
C LEU A 271 17.26 9.94 3.83
N LEU A 272 16.57 9.54 2.75
CA LEU A 272 16.48 8.15 2.35
C LEU A 272 17.85 7.55 2.02
N GLU A 273 18.74 8.30 1.38
CA GLU A 273 20.13 7.88 1.13
C GLU A 273 20.89 7.62 2.43
N GLU A 274 20.71 8.48 3.44
CA GLU A 274 21.29 8.30 4.77
C GLU A 274 20.76 7.03 5.45
N PHE A 275 19.44 6.83 5.45
CA PHE A 275 18.77 5.72 6.15
C PHE A 275 18.71 4.41 5.36
N SER A 276 19.16 4.39 4.10
CA SER A 276 19.42 3.15 3.33
C SER A 276 20.45 2.21 3.99
N LYS A 277 21.15 2.70 5.02
CA LYS A 277 22.15 1.97 5.82
C LYS A 277 21.71 1.77 7.28
N ASP A 278 20.44 2.03 7.59
CA ASP A 278 19.91 1.85 8.94
C ASP A 278 20.09 0.40 9.42
N PRO A 279 20.48 0.17 10.69
CA PRO A 279 20.64 -1.17 11.23
C PRO A 279 19.32 -1.97 11.27
N GLU A 280 18.16 -1.31 11.26
CA GLU A 280 16.85 -1.96 11.16
C GLU A 280 16.58 -2.34 9.70
N PRO A 281 16.52 -3.65 9.36
CA PRO A 281 16.41 -4.08 7.96
C PRO A 281 15.15 -3.57 7.26
N ILE A 282 14.01 -3.49 7.96
CA ILE A 282 12.76 -3.01 7.34
C ILE A 282 12.90 -1.54 6.92
N VAL A 283 13.54 -0.71 7.75
CA VAL A 283 13.78 0.71 7.45
C VAL A 283 14.75 0.89 6.29
N SER A 284 15.92 0.24 6.36
CA SER A 284 16.93 0.36 5.30
C SER A 284 16.43 -0.16 3.95
N GLN A 285 15.66 -1.25 3.94
CA GLN A 285 15.04 -1.79 2.74
C GLN A 285 13.95 -0.86 2.18
N SER A 286 13.10 -0.24 3.01
CA SER A 286 12.12 0.74 2.52
C SER A 286 12.79 1.94 1.89
N CYS A 287 13.89 2.43 2.47
CA CYS A 287 14.70 3.49 1.85
C CYS A 287 15.30 3.05 0.50
N GLU A 288 15.85 1.84 0.39
CA GLU A 288 16.36 1.30 -0.87
C GLU A 288 15.26 1.23 -1.95
N VAL A 289 14.09 0.69 -1.59
CA VAL A 289 12.95 0.56 -2.49
C VAL A 289 12.44 1.93 -2.94
N ALA A 290 12.28 2.87 -2.01
CA ALA A 290 11.87 4.24 -2.29
C ALA A 290 12.82 4.95 -3.27
N LEU A 291 14.13 4.92 -3.00
CA LEU A 291 15.14 5.51 -3.88
C LEU A 291 15.15 4.86 -5.25
N SER A 292 15.07 3.52 -5.32
CA SER A 292 15.02 2.83 -6.60
C SER A 292 13.76 3.16 -7.40
N MET A 293 12.63 3.42 -6.75
CA MET A 293 11.40 3.83 -7.44
C MET A 293 11.59 5.23 -8.04
N LEU A 294 12.14 6.16 -7.26
CA LEU A 294 12.45 7.53 -7.72
C LEU A 294 13.42 7.54 -8.89
N ASP A 295 14.49 6.75 -8.83
CA ASP A 295 15.45 6.61 -9.93
C ASP A 295 14.77 6.03 -11.18
N PHE A 296 13.88 5.06 -10.99
CA PHE A 296 13.13 4.47 -12.09
C PHE A 296 12.21 5.51 -12.76
N GLU A 297 11.43 6.26 -11.99
CA GLU A 297 10.56 7.33 -12.50
C GLU A 297 11.35 8.43 -13.20
N ARG A 298 12.45 8.90 -12.59
CA ARG A 298 13.35 9.92 -13.17
C ARG A 298 14.02 9.46 -14.45
N SER A 299 14.31 8.16 -14.57
CA SER A 299 14.94 7.62 -15.78
C SER A 299 14.04 7.67 -17.01
N GLY A 300 12.74 7.96 -16.85
CA GLY A 300 11.76 7.98 -17.94
C GLY A 300 11.61 6.64 -18.64
N LYS A 301 12.17 5.56 -18.07
CA LYS A 301 12.00 4.21 -18.58
C LYS A 301 10.58 3.77 -18.29
N SER A 302 9.82 3.50 -19.34
CA SER A 302 8.56 2.76 -19.22
C SER A 302 8.83 1.41 -18.57
N PHE A 303 7.83 0.85 -17.89
CA PHE A 303 7.87 -0.51 -17.34
C PHE A 303 8.22 -1.59 -18.40
N GLU A 304 8.12 -1.23 -19.68
CA GLU A 304 8.70 -1.93 -20.83
C GLU A 304 10.14 -2.39 -20.59
N TYR A 305 10.95 -1.67 -19.81
CA TYR A 305 12.34 -2.07 -19.52
C TYR A 305 12.45 -3.37 -18.69
N LEU A 306 11.53 -3.63 -17.76
CA LEU A 306 11.47 -4.92 -17.04
C LEU A 306 11.00 -6.04 -17.98
N PHE A 307 10.08 -5.74 -18.89
CA PHE A 307 9.61 -6.68 -19.91
C PHE A 307 10.69 -7.00 -20.96
N MET A 308 11.54 -6.03 -21.33
CA MET A 308 12.62 -6.20 -22.33
C MET A 308 13.79 -7.09 -21.84
N GLN A 309 13.87 -7.41 -20.54
CA GLN A 309 14.84 -8.39 -20.03
C GLN A 309 14.37 -9.84 -20.19
N ALA A 310 13.16 -10.08 -20.71
CA ALA A 310 12.74 -11.40 -21.14
C ALA A 310 13.62 -11.85 -22.34
N PRO A 311 14.22 -13.06 -22.32
CA PRO A 311 15.25 -13.48 -23.29
C PRO A 311 14.87 -13.41 -24.77
N GLN A 312 13.59 -13.27 -25.13
CA GLN A 312 13.12 -13.27 -26.52
C GLN A 312 12.69 -11.89 -27.07
N LEU A 313 12.61 -10.83 -26.23
CA LEU A 313 12.25 -9.49 -26.71
C LEU A 313 13.44 -8.69 -27.27
N GLN A 314 14.66 -9.22 -27.19
CA GLN A 314 15.86 -8.61 -27.79
C GLN A 314 15.95 -8.75 -29.32
N GLU A 315 15.10 -9.56 -29.97
CA GLU A 315 15.24 -9.88 -31.41
C GLU A 315 14.13 -9.35 -32.35
N THR A 316 13.08 -8.70 -31.84
CA THR A 316 11.97 -8.21 -32.71
C THR A 316 11.62 -6.74 -32.46
N CYS A 317 11.69 -5.91 -33.51
CA CYS A 317 11.32 -4.48 -33.53
C CYS A 317 9.98 -4.19 -32.80
N ILE A 318 10.08 -3.57 -31.63
CA ILE A 318 8.96 -3.18 -30.75
C ILE A 318 8.52 -1.75 -31.07
N CYS A 319 7.98 -1.49 -32.27
CA CYS A 319 7.37 -0.17 -32.57
C CYS A 319 5.86 -0.21 -32.82
N ASN A 320 5.21 -1.39 -32.88
CA ASN A 320 3.83 -1.47 -33.37
C ASN A 320 2.81 -2.12 -32.43
N TYR A 321 3.14 -2.40 -31.16
CA TYR A 321 2.26 -3.21 -30.29
C TYR A 321 1.90 -2.60 -28.94
N ILE A 322 2.14 -1.30 -28.69
CA ILE A 322 1.90 -0.73 -27.37
C ILE A 322 1.03 0.52 -27.47
N ASN A 323 -0.19 0.38 -26.94
CA ASN A 323 -1.16 1.45 -26.73
C ASN A 323 -0.79 2.15 -25.42
N PRO A 324 -0.62 3.49 -25.39
CA PRO A 324 -0.04 4.19 -24.24
C PRO A 324 -0.98 4.35 -23.02
N GLY A 325 -1.92 3.42 -22.80
CA GLY A 325 -3.02 3.58 -21.84
C GLY A 325 -2.88 2.90 -20.48
N LEU A 326 -1.76 2.25 -20.15
CA LEU A 326 -1.59 1.54 -18.87
C LEU A 326 -0.53 2.22 -18.01
N VAL A 327 -0.96 3.09 -17.10
CA VAL A 327 -0.11 3.50 -15.98
C VAL A 327 -0.18 2.40 -14.93
N ILE A 328 0.84 1.56 -14.91
CA ILE A 328 1.08 0.67 -13.78
C ILE A 328 1.45 1.58 -12.62
N VAL A 329 0.53 1.75 -11.68
CA VAL A 329 0.82 2.32 -10.37
C VAL A 329 1.85 1.42 -9.70
N THR A 330 3.11 1.83 -9.70
CA THR A 330 4.26 1.03 -9.29
C THR A 330 4.60 1.13 -7.81
N TYR A 331 3.94 2.04 -7.08
CA TYR A 331 4.24 2.30 -5.67
C TYR A 331 2.98 2.23 -4.82
N LYS A 332 3.13 1.71 -3.59
CA LYS A 332 2.07 1.46 -2.61
C LYS A 332 1.11 2.64 -2.45
N HIS A 333 1.64 3.87 -2.55
CA HIS A 333 0.92 5.13 -2.34
C HIS A 333 0.40 5.84 -3.59
N LEU A 334 0.73 5.39 -4.80
CA LEU A 334 0.33 6.05 -6.06
C LEU A 334 -1.13 5.72 -6.42
N ALA A 335 -2.08 5.94 -5.51
CA ALA A 335 -3.49 5.56 -5.67
C ALA A 335 -4.39 6.70 -6.16
N CYS A 336 -3.84 7.87 -6.53
CA CYS A 336 -4.64 8.96 -7.08
C CYS A 336 -4.99 8.76 -8.56
N ASP A 337 -6.21 9.16 -8.89
CA ASP A 337 -6.76 9.22 -10.23
C ASP A 337 -5.86 10.00 -11.19
N ILE A 338 -5.53 9.41 -12.35
CA ILE A 338 -5.08 10.17 -13.52
C ILE A 338 -6.33 10.85 -14.07
N GLN A 339 -6.76 11.94 -13.43
CA GLN A 339 -7.84 12.75 -13.97
C GLN A 339 -7.41 14.21 -14.04
N LEU A 340 -6.71 14.54 -15.14
CA LEU A 340 -6.94 15.73 -15.98
C LEU A 340 -5.81 15.91 -17.02
N CYS A 341 -6.06 15.47 -18.25
CA CYS A 341 -5.60 16.17 -19.46
C CYS A 341 -6.45 15.73 -20.67
N SER A 342 -7.75 16.01 -20.63
CA SER A 342 -8.66 15.78 -21.76
C SER A 342 -8.44 16.73 -22.96
N ASN A 343 -7.30 17.43 -23.05
CA ASN A 343 -7.07 18.41 -24.12
C ASN A 343 -5.64 18.51 -24.68
N LEU A 344 -4.75 17.56 -24.42
CA LEU A 344 -3.44 17.52 -25.10
C LEU A 344 -3.06 16.08 -25.44
N ASN A 345 -2.78 15.84 -26.72
CA ASN A 345 -2.41 14.56 -27.34
C ASN A 345 -1.01 14.06 -26.93
N VAL A 346 -0.61 14.25 -25.68
CA VAL A 346 0.66 13.81 -25.12
C VAL A 346 0.38 13.33 -23.70
N LEU A 347 0.59 12.03 -23.44
CA LEU A 347 0.62 11.51 -22.08
C LEU A 347 1.73 12.23 -21.31
N ALA A 348 1.34 13.19 -20.48
CA ALA A 348 2.19 13.71 -19.44
C ALA A 348 2.08 12.76 -18.24
N LEU A 349 3.17 12.06 -17.93
CA LEU A 349 3.46 11.70 -16.55
C LEU A 349 3.37 13.01 -15.76
N VAL A 350 2.51 13.10 -14.74
CA VAL A 350 2.59 14.20 -13.79
C VAL A 350 3.84 13.96 -12.97
N VAL A 351 4.94 14.48 -13.51
CA VAL A 351 6.14 14.82 -12.77
C VAL A 351 5.69 15.92 -11.80
N VAL A 352 5.55 15.61 -10.50
CA VAL A 352 5.60 16.66 -9.47
C VAL A 352 7.06 17.08 -9.34
N GLY A 353 7.57 17.68 -10.41
CA GLY A 353 8.82 18.41 -10.46
C GLY A 353 8.46 19.89 -10.38
N SER A 354 8.76 20.47 -9.23
CA SER A 354 9.12 21.88 -9.03
C SER A 354 8.83 22.84 -10.19
N ALA A 355 7.90 23.77 -9.99
CA ALA A 355 7.87 25.03 -10.72
C ALA A 355 7.47 26.18 -9.76
N LEU A 356 8.48 27.02 -9.48
CA LEU A 356 8.48 28.46 -9.20
C LEU A 356 7.27 29.15 -8.54
#